data_AF-A0AAD7E8J9-F1
#
_entry.id   AF-A0AAD7E8J9-F1
#
_cell.length_a   1.000
_cell.length_b   1.000
_cell.length_c   1.000
_cell.angle_alpha   90.00
_cell.angle_beta   90.00
_cell.angle_gamma   90.00
#
_symmetry.space_group_name_H-M   'P 1'
#
loop_
_entity.id
_entity.type
_entity.pdbx_description
1 polymer ?
#
loop_
_entity_poly.entity_id
_entity_poly.type
_entity_poly.pdbx_seq_one_letter_code
_entity_poly.pdbx_strand_id
1 'polypeptide(L)'
;MVRLTSTSIALVSCIALSSAAPTNMVKRACTLMTQAEFNALSTQAHNAIDAAALADHGDHSHNLVVNDPDFPGSPANVCDNVATGTVWVEYNDKVDGHFKFTYSMDDILTPEERTVA
;
A
#
# COMPACT_ATOMS: atom_id res chain seq x y z
N MET A 1 78.64 -11.78 20.54
CA MET A 1 77.63 -12.71 21.10
C MET A 1 76.38 -11.86 21.37
N VAL A 2 75.18 -12.07 20.83
CA VAL A 2 74.51 -13.18 20.14
C VAL A 2 73.47 -12.55 19.17
N ARG A 3 73.21 -13.26 18.07
CA ARG A 3 72.23 -12.99 17.00
C ARG A 3 70.76 -13.04 17.48
N LEU A 4 69.86 -12.62 16.57
CA LEU A 4 68.59 -13.25 16.13
C LEU A 4 67.39 -12.28 16.18
N THR A 5 67.01 -11.74 15.02
CA THR A 5 65.88 -12.17 14.13
C THR A 5 64.52 -11.63 14.57
N SER A 6 63.76 -11.01 13.65
CA SER A 6 62.51 -11.60 13.16
C SER A 6 61.65 -10.57 12.40
N THR A 7 61.53 -10.84 11.11
CA THR A 7 60.41 -10.68 10.17
C THR A 7 59.01 -10.38 10.74
N SER A 8 58.25 -9.52 10.04
CA SER A 8 56.85 -9.73 9.56
C SER A 8 56.28 -8.39 9.03
N ILE A 9 56.25 -8.12 7.72
CA ILE A 9 55.15 -8.37 6.77
C ILE A 9 53.77 -8.09 7.37
N ALA A 10 53.24 -6.88 7.14
CA ALA A 10 51.82 -6.59 7.25
C ALA A 10 51.23 -6.51 5.82
N LEU A 11 50.74 -7.65 5.34
CA LEU A 11 49.89 -7.75 4.15
C LEU A 11 48.49 -7.28 4.55
N VAL A 12 48.19 -5.99 4.34
CA VAL A 12 46.80 -5.50 4.40
C VAL A 12 46.15 -5.86 3.07
N SER A 13 45.60 -7.07 3.01
CA SER A 13 44.73 -7.50 1.92
C SER A 13 43.41 -6.73 2.04
N CYS A 14 43.23 -5.74 1.18
CA CYS A 14 41.93 -5.10 0.97
C CYS A 14 40.99 -6.14 0.34
N ILE A 15 40.22 -6.84 1.17
CA ILE A 15 39.09 -7.63 0.71
C ILE A 15 38.00 -6.63 0.34
N ALA A 16 37.92 -6.28 -0.93
CA ALA A 16 36.74 -5.64 -1.47
C ALA A 16 35.59 -6.66 -1.42
N LEU A 17 34.76 -6.57 -0.37
CA LEU A 17 33.44 -7.19 -0.37
C LEU A 17 32.62 -6.50 -1.45
N SER A 18 32.65 -7.04 -2.67
CA SER A 18 31.63 -6.77 -3.66
C SER A 18 30.34 -7.44 -3.17
N SER A 19 29.56 -6.71 -2.37
CA SER A 19 28.19 -7.08 -2.04
C SER A 19 27.38 -6.99 -3.32
N ALA A 20 27.30 -8.11 -4.05
CA ALA A 20 26.28 -8.30 -5.06
C ALA A 20 24.93 -8.20 -4.33
N ALA A 21 24.29 -7.04 -4.44
CA ALA A 21 22.92 -6.87 -3.97
C ALA A 21 22.07 -7.92 -4.70
N PRO A 22 21.24 -8.71 -3.99
CA PRO A 22 20.41 -9.70 -4.64
C PRO A 22 19.40 -8.99 -5.54
N THR A 23 19.63 -9.07 -6.87
CA THR A 23 18.65 -8.73 -7.88
C THR A 23 17.62 -9.85 -7.94
N ASN A 24 16.64 -9.80 -7.04
CA ASN A 24 15.40 -10.55 -7.17
C ASN A 24 14.25 -9.73 -6.56
N MET A 25 13.97 -8.58 -7.17
CA MET A 25 12.67 -7.93 -7.01
C MET A 25 11.65 -8.80 -7.73
N VAL A 26 11.14 -9.83 -7.06
CA VAL A 26 9.89 -10.46 -7.45
C VAL A 26 8.87 -9.32 -7.43
N LYS A 27 8.35 -8.91 -8.61
CA LYS A 27 7.12 -8.11 -8.68
C LYS A 27 6.08 -8.93 -7.93
N ARG A 28 5.85 -8.61 -6.67
CA ARG A 28 4.89 -9.35 -5.87
C ARG A 28 3.52 -9.12 -6.49
N ALA A 29 2.82 -10.23 -6.72
CA ALA A 29 1.55 -10.21 -7.41
C ALA A 29 0.53 -9.54 -6.51
N CYS A 30 -0.07 -8.46 -6.99
CA CYS A 30 -1.27 -7.92 -6.39
C CYS A 30 -2.44 -8.87 -6.63
N THR A 31 -3.34 -8.98 -5.66
CA THR A 31 -4.61 -9.68 -5.80
C THR A 31 -5.77 -8.71 -5.72
N LEU A 32 -6.88 -8.99 -6.39
CA LEU A 32 -8.11 -8.21 -6.23
C LEU A 32 -8.54 -8.26 -4.76
N MET A 33 -8.79 -7.08 -4.20
CA MET A 33 -9.26 -6.94 -2.83
C MET A 33 -10.72 -7.37 -2.71
N THR A 34 -11.03 -8.24 -1.77
CA THR A 34 -12.41 -8.59 -1.44
C THR A 34 -13.04 -7.53 -0.55
N GLN A 35 -14.37 -7.45 -0.56
CA GLN A 35 -15.10 -6.57 0.38
C GLN A 35 -14.80 -6.91 1.84
N ALA A 36 -14.54 -8.19 2.17
CA ALA A 36 -14.19 -8.61 3.51
C ALA A 36 -12.82 -8.08 3.95
N GLU A 37 -11.82 -8.14 3.06
CA GLU A 37 -10.49 -7.55 3.32
C GLU A 37 -10.59 -6.02 3.46
N PHE A 38 -11.42 -5.36 2.66
CA PHE A 38 -11.66 -3.93 2.77
C PHE A 38 -12.29 -3.58 4.13
N ASN A 39 -13.35 -4.29 4.52
CA ASN A 39 -14.01 -4.09 5.81
C ASN A 39 -13.09 -4.41 7.01
N ALA A 40 -12.03 -5.20 6.80
CA ALA A 40 -11.02 -5.52 7.80
C ALA A 40 -9.91 -4.45 7.93
N LEU A 41 -9.88 -3.44 7.04
CA LEU A 41 -9.02 -2.27 7.22
C LEU A 41 -9.35 -1.55 8.54
N SER A 42 -8.40 -0.75 9.00
CA SER A 42 -8.57 0.01 10.24
C SER A 42 -9.82 0.91 10.20
N THR A 43 -10.45 1.13 11.35
CA THR A 43 -11.53 2.15 11.45
C THR A 43 -11.05 3.52 11.01
N GLN A 44 -9.77 3.84 11.21
CA GLN A 44 -9.19 5.10 10.77
C GLN A 44 -9.20 5.23 9.24
N ALA A 45 -8.95 4.15 8.50
CA ALA A 45 -9.06 4.14 7.04
C ALA A 45 -10.48 4.45 6.57
N HIS A 46 -11.48 3.80 7.16
CA HIS A 46 -12.88 4.06 6.84
C HIS A 46 -13.28 5.51 7.16
N ASN A 47 -12.90 6.01 8.34
CA ASN A 47 -13.16 7.39 8.73
C ASN A 47 -12.52 8.42 7.78
N ALA A 48 -11.33 8.13 7.23
CA ALA A 48 -10.67 9.01 6.28
C ALA A 48 -11.40 9.06 4.93
N ILE A 49 -11.90 7.90 4.46
CA ILE A 49 -12.74 7.84 3.26
C ILE A 49 -14.05 8.60 3.47
N ASP A 50 -14.74 8.37 4.60
CA ASP A 50 -15.98 9.05 4.95
C ASP A 50 -15.77 10.56 5.07
N ALA A 51 -14.64 11.00 5.65
CA ALA A 51 -14.29 12.40 5.76
C ALA A 51 -14.03 13.06 4.40
N ALA A 52 -13.40 12.35 3.46
CA ALA A 52 -13.22 12.83 2.09
C ALA A 52 -14.57 12.97 1.37
N ALA A 53 -15.43 11.94 1.47
CA ALA A 53 -16.78 11.98 0.92
C ALA A 53 -17.63 13.11 1.51
N LEU A 54 -17.54 13.34 2.81
CA LEU A 54 -18.21 14.45 3.52
C LEU A 54 -17.69 15.81 3.06
N ALA A 55 -16.38 15.95 2.86
CA ALA A 55 -15.77 17.22 2.44
C ALA A 55 -16.18 17.61 1.01
N ASP A 56 -16.26 16.64 0.11
CA ASP A 56 -16.57 16.88 -1.30
C ASP A 56 -18.08 17.01 -1.56
N HIS A 57 -18.89 16.21 -0.87
CA HIS A 57 -20.30 16.03 -1.22
C HIS A 57 -21.28 16.29 -0.07
N GLY A 58 -20.81 16.48 1.16
CA GLY A 58 -21.66 16.68 2.33
C GLY A 58 -22.14 15.40 3.01
N ASP A 59 -22.98 15.56 4.03
CA ASP A 59 -23.44 14.46 4.88
C ASP A 59 -24.60 13.70 4.22
N HIS A 60 -24.25 12.71 3.40
CA HIS A 60 -25.20 11.83 2.74
C HIS A 60 -24.93 10.37 3.14
N SER A 61 -26.01 9.60 3.32
CA SER A 61 -25.91 8.16 3.58
C SER A 61 -25.33 7.44 2.37
N HIS A 62 -24.30 6.64 2.61
CA HIS A 62 -23.58 5.91 1.58
C HIS A 62 -23.04 4.56 2.08
N ASN A 63 -22.61 3.73 1.13
CA ASN A 63 -21.86 2.49 1.34
C ASN A 63 -20.48 2.61 0.70
N LEU A 64 -19.49 1.95 1.29
CA LEU A 64 -18.15 1.82 0.73
C LEU A 64 -18.00 0.45 0.06
N VAL A 65 -17.74 0.45 -1.24
CA VAL A 65 -17.70 -0.76 -2.07
C VAL A 65 -16.36 -0.83 -2.79
N VAL A 66 -15.77 -2.03 -2.85
CA VAL A 66 -14.58 -2.31 -3.65
C VAL A 66 -14.89 -3.28 -4.77
N ASN A 67 -14.20 -3.14 -5.91
CA ASN A 67 -14.31 -4.04 -7.06
C ASN A 67 -15.77 -4.28 -7.51
N ASP A 68 -16.54 -3.20 -7.59
CA ASP A 68 -17.90 -3.22 -8.12
C ASP A 68 -17.90 -3.81 -9.54
N PRO A 69 -18.68 -4.89 -9.79
CA PRO A 69 -18.70 -5.56 -11.10
C PRO A 69 -19.19 -4.66 -12.24
N ASP A 70 -19.95 -3.60 -11.94
CA ASP A 70 -20.41 -2.64 -12.95
C ASP A 70 -19.28 -1.71 -13.41
N PHE A 71 -18.18 -1.61 -12.65
CA PHE A 71 -17.06 -0.71 -12.91
C PHE A 71 -15.68 -1.40 -12.87
N PRO A 72 -15.40 -2.38 -13.75
CA PRO A 72 -14.17 -3.18 -13.71
C PRO A 72 -12.88 -2.41 -14.06
N GLY A 73 -12.97 -1.16 -14.50
CA GLY A 73 -11.83 -0.34 -14.92
C GLY A 73 -11.01 0.27 -13.79
N SER A 74 -11.52 0.28 -12.55
CA SER A 74 -10.90 0.91 -11.39
C SER A 74 -10.86 -0.06 -10.20
N PRO A 75 -9.98 -1.08 -10.24
CA PRO A 75 -9.96 -2.11 -9.21
C PRO A 75 -9.28 -1.65 -7.91
N ALA A 76 -9.75 -2.19 -6.79
CA ALA A 76 -9.03 -2.22 -5.53
C ALA A 76 -8.19 -3.51 -5.45
N ASN A 77 -6.94 -3.40 -5.02
CA ASN A 77 -6.03 -4.54 -4.89
C ASN A 77 -5.34 -4.56 -3.54
N VAL A 78 -4.91 -5.74 -3.13
CA VAL A 78 -3.95 -5.93 -2.05
C VAL A 78 -2.61 -6.31 -2.67
N CYS A 79 -1.60 -5.46 -2.46
CA CYS A 79 -0.22 -5.71 -2.85
C CYS A 79 0.61 -5.70 -1.56
N ASP A 80 1.24 -6.81 -1.20
CA ASP A 80 2.11 -6.86 -0.01
C ASP A 80 1.42 -6.52 1.31
N ASN A 81 0.19 -7.00 1.45
CA ASN A 81 -0.71 -6.67 2.57
C ASN A 81 -1.05 -5.19 2.64
N VAL A 82 -0.82 -4.42 1.57
CA VAL A 82 -1.19 -3.00 1.48
C VAL A 82 -2.32 -2.86 0.46
N ALA A 83 -3.44 -2.29 0.89
CA ALA A 83 -4.54 -1.93 0.02
C ALA A 83 -4.11 -0.79 -0.93
N THR A 84 -4.50 -0.89 -2.20
CA THR A 84 -4.18 0.06 -3.28
C THR A 84 -5.36 0.18 -4.23
N GLY A 85 -5.40 1.25 -5.02
CA GLY A 85 -6.45 1.45 -6.02
C GLY A 85 -7.69 2.15 -5.46
N THR A 86 -8.86 1.80 -5.97
CA THR A 86 -10.07 2.63 -5.84
C THR A 86 -11.13 2.03 -4.91
N VAL A 87 -11.67 2.86 -4.02
CA VAL A 87 -12.93 2.61 -3.31
C VAL A 87 -14.05 3.41 -3.95
N TRP A 88 -15.23 2.79 -4.07
CA TRP A 88 -16.46 3.42 -4.53
C TRP A 88 -17.31 3.82 -3.33
N VAL A 89 -17.71 5.08 -3.30
CA VAL A 89 -18.72 5.59 -2.37
C VAL A 89 -20.05 5.59 -3.11
N GLU A 90 -20.96 4.71 -2.70
CA GLU A 90 -22.29 4.54 -3.28
C GLU A 90 -23.36 5.18 -2.39
N TYR A 91 -24.00 6.23 -2.89
CA TYR A 91 -25.05 6.96 -2.21
C TYR A 91 -26.43 6.38 -2.50
N ASN A 92 -27.34 6.47 -1.52
CA ASN A 92 -28.73 6.04 -1.68
C ASN A 92 -29.54 6.97 -2.61
N ASP A 93 -29.16 8.24 -2.66
CA ASP A 93 -29.77 9.28 -3.49
C ASP A 93 -28.72 9.92 -4.41
N LYS A 94 -29.16 10.63 -5.44
CA LYS A 94 -28.24 11.39 -6.30
C LYS A 94 -27.60 12.53 -5.52
N VAL A 95 -26.29 12.52 -5.46
CA VAL A 95 -25.45 13.62 -4.97
C VAL A 95 -24.68 14.19 -6.15
N ASP A 96 -24.78 15.50 -6.36
CA ASP A 96 -24.23 16.19 -7.54
C ASP A 96 -24.59 15.55 -8.89
N GLY A 97 -25.76 14.90 -8.96
CA GLY A 97 -26.26 14.24 -10.17
C GLY A 97 -25.82 12.79 -10.36
N HIS A 98 -24.99 12.24 -9.47
CA HIS A 98 -24.44 10.89 -9.52
C HIS A 98 -24.81 10.07 -8.28
N PHE A 99 -24.81 8.73 -8.41
CA PHE A 99 -25.00 7.82 -7.27
C PHE A 99 -23.67 7.30 -6.71
N LYS A 100 -22.58 7.42 -7.47
CA LYS A 100 -21.31 6.78 -7.17
C LYS A 100 -20.16 7.71 -7.47
N PHE A 101 -19.21 7.79 -6.55
CA PHE A 101 -17.96 8.52 -6.68
C PHE A 101 -16.80 7.62 -6.30
N THR A 102 -15.62 7.89 -6.86
CA THR A 102 -14.42 7.09 -6.64
C THR A 102 -13.41 7.87 -5.83
N TYR A 103 -12.78 7.21 -4.87
CA TYR A 103 -11.63 7.75 -4.15
C TYR A 103 -10.46 6.80 -4.29
N SER A 104 -9.28 7.37 -4.50
CA SER A 104 -8.02 6.64 -4.54
C SER A 104 -7.54 6.40 -3.11
N MET A 105 -7.46 5.14 -2.69
CA MET A 105 -6.92 4.79 -1.38
C MET A 105 -5.47 5.28 -1.25
N ASP A 106 -4.71 5.26 -2.33
CA ASP A 106 -3.31 5.71 -2.36
C ASP A 106 -3.16 7.21 -2.08
N ASP A 107 -4.19 8.02 -2.35
CA ASP A 107 -4.17 9.47 -2.16
C ASP A 107 -4.73 9.90 -0.80
N ILE A 108 -5.74 9.18 -0.29
CA ILE A 108 -6.46 9.57 0.94
C ILE A 108 -5.93 8.86 2.19
N LEU A 109 -5.32 7.68 2.05
CA LEU A 109 -4.87 6.86 3.18
C LEU A 109 -3.35 6.79 3.24
N THR A 110 -2.83 6.88 4.45
CA THR A 110 -1.42 6.58 4.73
C THR A 110 -1.11 5.10 4.51
N PRO A 111 0.16 4.73 4.24
CA PRO A 111 0.55 3.32 4.10
C PRO A 111 0.16 2.45 5.30
N GLU A 112 0.24 3.00 6.51
CA GLU A 112 -0.11 2.30 7.75
C GLU A 112 -1.61 1.99 7.81
N GLU A 113 -2.47 2.93 7.43
CA GLU A 113 -3.94 2.75 7.40
C GLU A 113 -4.39 1.73 6.35
N ARG A 114 -3.59 1.57 5.28
CA ARG A 114 -3.84 0.62 4.18
C ARG A 114 -3.36 -0.80 4.45
N THR A 115 -2.69 -1.04 5.58
CA THR A 115 -2.19 -2.38 5.88
C THR A 115 -3.34 -3.29 6.29
N VAL A 116 -3.55 -4.37 5.53
CA VAL A 116 -4.51 -5.43 5.83
C VAL A 116 -3.89 -6.35 6.88
N ALA A 117 -4.55 -6.46 8.04
CA ALA A 117 -4.05 -7.20 9.21
C ALA A 117 -4.28 -8.71 9.14
#